data_AF-A0A7S3VXC5-F1
#
_entry.id   AF-A0A7S3VXC5-F1
#
_cell.length_a   1.000
_cell.length_b   1.000
_cell.length_c   1.000
_cell.angle_alpha   90.00
_cell.angle_beta   90.00
_cell.angle_gamma   90.00
#
_symmetry.space_group_name_H-M   'P 1'
#
loop_
_entity.id
_entity.type
_entity.pdbx_description
1 polymer ?
#
loop_
_entity_poly.entity_id
_entity_poly.type
_entity_poly.pdbx_seq_one_letter_code
_entity_poly.pdbx_strand_id
1 'polypeptide(L)'
;GKTGHQLWMDLCDLVSKHPAEIKSLNIESIIRSGIRQFTDEVGRLWISLGDHFIRLGQFEKARDVYEEAMATVSTVHDFSLIFDAYTKFLESLITAHMEREESSGGGAGAEADLLMARLEDLLARRPELVSSVKLRQNPHNVHEWLQRVKLYKETPQKVIECFTQAVLTVDPAKAEGRLWSLWAAFAKFYESHDDLENARIIFEKATHVNFRAV
;
A
#
# COMPACT_ATOMS: atom_id res chain seq x y z
N GLY A 1 4.39 -36.34 8.14
CA GLY A 1 3.94 -36.07 6.77
C GLY A 1 3.80 -34.56 6.61
N LYS A 2 4.13 -34.01 5.44
CA LYS A 2 3.94 -32.57 5.18
C LYS A 2 2.45 -32.21 5.30
N THR A 3 2.14 -31.06 5.87
CA THR A 3 0.75 -30.58 5.95
C THR A 3 0.28 -30.10 4.58
N GLY A 4 -1.03 -30.09 4.33
CA GLY A 4 -1.59 -29.59 3.06
C GLY A 4 -1.18 -28.15 2.75
N HIS A 5 -1.03 -27.32 3.78
CA HIS A 5 -0.47 -25.97 3.69
C HIS A 5 0.97 -25.98 3.14
N GLN A 6 1.83 -26.83 3.70
CA GLN A 6 3.24 -26.87 3.32
C GLN A 6 3.44 -27.38 1.88
N LEU A 7 2.60 -28.32 1.43
CA LEU A 7 2.58 -28.77 0.04
C LEU A 7 2.12 -27.67 -0.93
N TRP A 8 1.17 -26.82 -0.50
CA TRP A 8 0.72 -25.69 -1.31
C TRP A 8 1.80 -24.63 -1.44
N MET A 9 2.51 -24.32 -0.36
CA MET A 9 3.63 -23.37 -0.40
C MET A 9 4.81 -23.90 -1.22
N ASP A 10 5.11 -25.20 -1.09
CA ASP A 10 6.11 -25.86 -1.95
C ASP A 10 5.71 -25.79 -3.43
N LEU A 11 4.41 -25.90 -3.75
CA LEU A 11 3.90 -25.74 -5.11
C LEU A 11 4.08 -24.30 -5.62
N CYS A 12 3.71 -23.29 -4.83
CA CYS A 12 3.89 -21.88 -5.20
C CYS A 12 5.38 -21.53 -5.39
N ASP A 13 6.27 -22.05 -4.54
CA ASP A 13 7.71 -21.89 -4.69
C ASP A 13 8.25 -22.58 -5.94
N LEU A 14 7.77 -23.79 -6.26
CA LEU A 14 8.20 -24.52 -7.47
C LEU A 14 7.77 -23.79 -8.75
N VAL A 15 6.53 -23.30 -8.73
CA VAL A 15 5.88 -22.62 -9.85
C VAL A 15 6.49 -21.24 -10.13
N SER A 16 6.88 -20.51 -9.08
CA SER A 16 7.58 -19.23 -9.22
C SER A 16 9.03 -19.40 -9.70
N LYS A 17 9.70 -20.51 -9.35
CA LYS A 17 11.10 -20.79 -9.77
C LYS A 17 11.22 -21.35 -11.18
N HIS A 18 10.21 -22.07 -11.68
CA HIS A 18 10.22 -22.67 -13.04
C HIS A 18 9.06 -22.21 -13.96
N PRO A 19 8.91 -20.89 -14.25
CA PRO A 19 7.84 -20.37 -15.11
C PRO A 19 7.85 -20.93 -16.53
N ALA A 20 9.04 -21.14 -17.11
CA ALA A 20 9.21 -21.48 -18.52
C ALA A 20 8.85 -22.94 -18.85
N GLU A 21 8.94 -23.82 -17.84
CA GLU A 21 8.70 -25.27 -17.96
C GLU A 21 7.21 -25.62 -17.79
N ILE A 22 6.45 -24.77 -17.08
CA ILE A 22 5.05 -25.02 -16.73
C ILE A 22 4.14 -24.20 -17.64
N LYS A 23 3.87 -24.72 -18.84
CA LYS A 23 2.95 -24.10 -19.83
C LYS A 23 1.49 -24.57 -19.70
N SER A 24 1.23 -25.61 -18.92
CA SER A 24 -0.08 -26.29 -18.85
C SER A 24 -1.00 -25.76 -17.75
N LEU A 25 -0.49 -24.94 -16.82
CA LEU A 25 -1.25 -24.44 -15.66
C LEU A 25 -1.33 -22.92 -15.70
N ASN A 26 -2.52 -22.38 -15.41
CA ASN A 26 -2.69 -20.95 -15.20
C ASN A 26 -2.21 -20.58 -13.78
N ILE A 27 -0.91 -20.36 -13.68
CA ILE A 27 -0.17 -20.09 -12.44
C ILE A 27 -0.74 -18.89 -11.69
N GLU A 28 -1.11 -17.84 -12.40
CA GLU A 28 -1.73 -16.65 -11.83
C GLU A 28 -3.02 -17.00 -11.09
N SER A 29 -3.90 -17.79 -11.71
CA SER A 29 -5.16 -18.20 -11.07
C SER A 29 -4.94 -19.05 -9.81
N ILE A 30 -3.90 -19.88 -9.79
CA ILE A 30 -3.57 -20.75 -8.66
C ILE A 30 -3.03 -19.93 -7.50
N ILE A 31 -2.06 -19.03 -7.76
CA ILE A 31 -1.48 -18.19 -6.71
C ILE A 31 -2.54 -17.21 -6.17
N ARG A 32 -3.38 -16.62 -7.04
CA ARG A 32 -4.51 -15.77 -6.61
C ARG A 32 -5.53 -16.53 -5.78
N SER A 33 -5.80 -17.80 -6.10
CA SER A 33 -6.62 -18.66 -5.24
C SER A 33 -5.95 -18.90 -3.88
N GLY A 34 -4.64 -19.13 -3.87
CA GLY A 34 -3.84 -19.27 -2.65
C GLY A 34 -3.90 -18.04 -1.76
N ILE A 35 -3.75 -16.84 -2.33
CA ILE A 35 -3.83 -15.56 -1.59
C ILE A 35 -5.19 -15.38 -0.91
N ARG A 36 -6.29 -15.86 -1.52
CA ARG A 36 -7.62 -15.80 -0.91
C ARG A 36 -7.84 -16.84 0.19
N GLN A 37 -7.13 -17.96 0.14
CA GLN A 37 -7.32 -19.10 1.02
C GLN A 37 -6.37 -19.09 2.23
N PHE A 38 -5.15 -18.56 2.06
CA PHE A 38 -4.10 -18.55 3.07
C PHE A 38 -3.80 -17.11 3.49
N THR A 39 -4.20 -16.75 4.71
CA THR A 39 -4.08 -15.40 5.25
C THR A 39 -2.76 -15.13 5.98
N ASP A 40 -1.96 -16.18 6.19
CA ASP A 40 -0.75 -16.20 7.02
C ASP A 40 0.54 -15.92 6.25
N GLU A 41 0.57 -16.12 4.92
CA GLU A 41 1.74 -15.86 4.08
C GLU A 41 1.39 -15.09 2.78
N VAL A 42 0.42 -14.18 2.87
CA VAL A 42 -0.06 -13.39 1.72
C VAL A 42 1.07 -12.61 1.05
N GLY A 43 1.96 -11.98 1.83
CA GLY A 43 3.10 -11.23 1.31
C GLY A 43 4.02 -12.09 0.43
N ARG A 44 4.34 -13.30 0.89
CA ARG A 44 5.21 -14.24 0.16
C ARG A 44 4.57 -14.73 -1.13
N LEU A 45 3.26 -14.99 -1.12
CA LEU A 45 2.53 -15.41 -2.33
C LEU A 45 2.53 -14.31 -3.40
N TRP A 46 2.30 -13.05 -3.01
CA TRP A 46 2.40 -11.92 -3.94
C TRP A 46 3.80 -11.76 -4.53
N ILE A 47 4.84 -11.88 -3.71
CA ILE A 47 6.23 -11.85 -4.18
C ILE A 47 6.48 -12.99 -5.17
N SER A 48 6.01 -14.20 -4.87
CA SER A 48 6.17 -15.35 -5.79
C SER A 48 5.47 -15.15 -7.14
N LEU A 49 4.34 -14.44 -7.16
CA LEU A 49 3.64 -14.07 -8.38
C LEU A 49 4.39 -12.99 -9.16
N GLY A 50 4.94 -11.98 -8.47
CA GLY A 50 5.80 -10.96 -9.07
C GLY A 50 7.03 -11.59 -9.72
N ASP A 51 7.76 -12.43 -8.97
CA ASP A 51 8.94 -13.15 -9.45
C ASP A 51 8.66 -14.03 -10.67
N HIS A 52 7.48 -14.66 -10.72
CA HIS A 52 7.03 -15.42 -11.88
C HIS A 52 6.98 -14.54 -13.14
N PHE A 53 6.36 -13.35 -13.07
CA PHE A 53 6.29 -12.43 -14.21
C PHE A 53 7.64 -11.79 -14.56
N ILE A 54 8.49 -11.50 -13.56
CA ILE A 54 9.86 -11.01 -13.77
C ILE A 54 10.67 -12.01 -14.60
N ARG A 55 10.62 -13.30 -14.23
CA ARG A 55 11.33 -14.38 -14.95
C ARG A 55 10.78 -14.63 -16.35
N LEU A 56 9.51 -14.33 -16.60
CA LEU A 56 8.92 -14.35 -17.95
C LEU A 56 9.30 -13.12 -18.79
N GLY A 57 10.04 -12.15 -18.23
CA GLY A 57 10.37 -10.88 -18.87
C GLY A 57 9.19 -9.90 -18.98
N GLN A 58 8.07 -10.18 -18.30
CA GLN A 58 6.86 -9.35 -18.31
C GLN A 58 6.91 -8.35 -17.15
N PHE A 59 7.83 -7.38 -17.23
CA PHE A 59 8.09 -6.43 -16.15
C PHE A 59 6.89 -5.53 -15.82
N GLU A 60 6.12 -5.09 -16.82
CA GLU A 60 4.92 -4.27 -16.57
C GLU A 60 3.87 -5.05 -15.76
N LYS A 61 3.63 -6.33 -16.09
CA LYS A 61 2.71 -7.16 -15.30
C LYS A 61 3.23 -7.43 -13.89
N ALA A 62 4.54 -7.61 -13.72
CA ALA A 62 5.12 -7.74 -12.39
C ALA A 62 4.85 -6.48 -11.54
N ARG A 63 4.93 -5.29 -12.14
CA ARG A 63 4.58 -4.02 -11.47
C ARG A 63 3.11 -3.96 -11.11
N ASP A 64 2.21 -4.30 -12.05
CA ASP A 64 0.77 -4.32 -11.79
C ASP A 64 0.44 -5.22 -10.59
N VAL A 65 1.09 -6.39 -10.52
CA VAL A 65 0.96 -7.32 -9.40
C VAL A 65 1.47 -6.72 -8.08
N TYR A 66 2.62 -6.04 -8.08
CA TYR A 66 3.15 -5.39 -6.88
C TYR A 66 2.27 -4.23 -6.40
N GLU A 67 1.75 -3.39 -7.29
CA GLU A 67 0.82 -2.31 -6.95
C GLU A 67 -0.50 -2.87 -6.41
N GLU A 68 -1.04 -3.93 -7.03
CA GLU A 68 -2.23 -4.64 -6.54
C GLU A 68 -1.98 -5.24 -5.14
N ALA A 69 -0.82 -5.85 -4.92
CA ALA A 69 -0.43 -6.41 -3.63
C ALA A 69 -0.38 -5.34 -2.53
N MET A 70 0.29 -4.20 -2.79
CA MET A 70 0.35 -3.09 -1.83
C MET A 70 -1.02 -2.47 -1.55
N ALA A 71 -1.95 -2.49 -2.53
CA ALA A 71 -3.30 -2.00 -2.36
C ALA A 71 -4.22 -2.97 -1.57
N THR A 72 -3.95 -4.27 -1.61
CA THR A 72 -4.84 -5.31 -1.02
C THR A 72 -4.39 -5.78 0.36
N VAL A 73 -3.09 -5.69 0.66
CA VAL A 73 -2.53 -6.21 1.89
C VAL A 73 -3.01 -5.45 3.12
N SER A 74 -3.34 -6.23 4.16
CA SER A 74 -3.91 -5.74 5.42
C SER A 74 -2.91 -5.69 6.57
N THR A 75 -1.73 -6.32 6.45
CA THR A 75 -0.71 -6.32 7.51
C THR A 75 0.48 -5.45 7.12
N VAL A 76 1.05 -4.74 8.11
CA VAL A 76 2.26 -3.92 7.90
C VAL A 76 3.47 -4.81 7.57
N HIS A 77 3.50 -6.04 8.10
CA HIS A 77 4.55 -7.00 7.81
C HIS A 77 4.57 -7.41 6.34
N ASP A 78 3.45 -7.92 5.82
CA ASP A 78 3.32 -8.30 4.40
C ASP A 78 3.58 -7.11 3.49
N PHE A 79 3.08 -5.92 3.84
CA PHE A 79 3.34 -4.70 3.09
C PHE A 79 4.83 -4.40 3.00
N SER A 80 5.56 -4.53 4.12
CA SER A 80 7.00 -4.26 4.16
C SER A 80 7.77 -5.26 3.31
N LEU A 81 7.41 -6.55 3.37
CA LEU A 81 8.01 -7.58 2.52
C LEU A 81 7.81 -7.29 1.03
N ILE A 82 6.59 -6.95 0.62
CA ILE A 82 6.24 -6.64 -0.77
C ILE A 82 6.93 -5.36 -1.22
N PHE A 83 6.91 -4.31 -0.40
CA PHE A 83 7.53 -3.03 -0.72
C PHE A 83 9.05 -3.16 -0.90
N ASP A 84 9.72 -3.88 -0.01
CA ASP A 84 11.16 -4.12 -0.10
C ASP A 84 11.51 -4.98 -1.34
N ALA A 85 10.68 -5.99 -1.65
CA ALA A 85 10.84 -6.79 -2.87
C ALA A 85 10.65 -5.95 -4.14
N TYR A 86 9.63 -5.09 -4.16
CA TYR A 86 9.35 -4.22 -5.30
C TYR A 86 10.45 -3.18 -5.52
N THR A 87 10.94 -2.58 -4.44
CA THR A 87 12.08 -1.63 -4.46
C THR A 87 13.32 -2.30 -5.04
N LYS A 88 13.70 -3.48 -4.52
CA LYS A 88 14.86 -4.26 -5.03
C LYS A 88 14.71 -4.64 -6.50
N PHE A 89 13.50 -4.98 -6.94
CA PHE A 89 13.23 -5.25 -8.33
C PHE A 89 13.47 -4.01 -9.20
N LEU A 90 12.93 -2.85 -8.83
CA LEU A 90 13.16 -1.60 -9.56
C LEU A 90 14.64 -1.21 -9.56
N GLU A 91 15.33 -1.30 -8.43
CA GLU A 91 16.77 -1.08 -8.33
C GLU A 91 17.55 -2.00 -9.27
N SER A 92 17.23 -3.30 -9.28
CA SER A 92 17.89 -4.27 -10.17
C SER A 92 17.68 -3.97 -11.65
N LEU A 93 16.50 -3.46 -12.02
CA LEU A 93 16.23 -3.00 -13.39
C LEU A 93 17.05 -1.76 -13.72
N ILE A 94 17.10 -0.78 -12.82
CA ILE A 94 17.90 0.45 -13.01
C ILE A 94 19.37 0.07 -13.22
N THR A 95 19.95 -0.77 -12.35
CA THR A 95 21.34 -1.23 -12.48
C THR A 95 21.58 -1.93 -13.82
N ALA A 96 20.69 -2.84 -14.23
CA ALA A 96 20.83 -3.55 -15.50
C ALA A 96 20.75 -2.61 -16.72
N HIS A 97 19.91 -1.58 -16.68
CA HIS A 97 19.84 -0.56 -17.73
C HIS A 97 21.09 0.33 -17.75
N MET A 98 21.58 0.77 -16.59
CA MET A 98 22.81 1.59 -16.49
C MET A 98 24.04 0.85 -17.00
N GLU A 99 24.24 -0.42 -16.66
CA GLU A 99 25.37 -1.23 -17.15
C GLU A 99 25.34 -1.41 -18.68
N ARG A 100 24.13 -1.54 -19.25
CA ARG A 100 23.92 -1.64 -20.70
C ARG A 100 24.20 -0.31 -21.42
N GLU A 101 23.93 0.81 -20.76
CA GLU A 101 24.24 2.14 -21.28
C GLU A 101 25.74 2.43 -21.28
N GLU A 102 26.44 2.10 -20.18
CA GLU A 102 27.89 2.26 -20.08
C GLU A 102 28.63 1.47 -21.16
N SER A 103 28.14 0.27 -21.48
CA SER A 103 28.73 -0.60 -22.53
C SER A 103 28.37 -0.20 -23.97
N SER A 104 27.30 0.57 -24.19
CA SER A 104 26.81 0.92 -25.54
C SER A 104 27.24 2.30 -26.04
N GLY A 105 27.91 3.11 -25.22
CA GLY A 105 28.62 4.31 -25.67
C GLY A 105 27.75 5.49 -26.12
N GLY A 106 26.44 5.49 -25.82
CA GLY A 106 25.61 6.68 -25.94
C GLY A 106 24.13 6.44 -26.14
N GLY A 107 23.31 7.12 -25.33
CA GLY A 107 22.01 7.64 -25.78
C GLY A 107 20.73 6.99 -25.24
N ALA A 108 20.76 6.12 -24.22
CA ALA A 108 19.54 5.52 -23.67
C ALA A 108 19.15 5.95 -22.23
N GLY A 109 19.82 6.95 -21.64
CA GLY A 109 19.59 7.41 -20.26
C GLY A 109 18.13 7.74 -19.91
N ALA A 110 17.28 8.02 -20.91
CA ALA A 110 15.86 8.24 -20.71
C ALA A 110 15.12 7.05 -20.06
N GLU A 111 15.55 5.80 -20.30
CA GLU A 111 14.89 4.63 -19.71
C GLU A 111 15.31 4.41 -18.25
N ALA A 112 16.60 4.57 -17.94
CA ALA A 112 17.09 4.58 -16.57
C ALA A 112 16.49 5.75 -15.76
N ASP A 113 16.42 6.95 -16.34
CA ASP A 113 15.81 8.13 -15.73
C ASP A 113 14.33 7.92 -15.43
N LEU A 114 13.58 7.30 -16.36
CA LEU A 114 12.18 6.96 -16.13
C LEU A 114 12.01 5.96 -14.98
N LEU A 115 12.90 4.96 -14.88
CA LEU A 115 12.87 3.99 -13.79
C LEU A 115 13.25 4.63 -12.44
N MET A 116 14.23 5.55 -12.43
CA MET A 116 14.62 6.31 -11.25
C MET A 116 13.46 7.20 -10.77
N ALA A 117 12.82 7.96 -11.66
CA ALA A 117 11.66 8.79 -11.32
C ALA A 117 10.50 7.96 -10.73
N ARG A 118 10.31 6.73 -11.23
CA ARG A 118 9.31 5.80 -10.68
C ARG A 118 9.69 5.27 -9.30
N LEU A 119 10.96 4.96 -9.08
CA LEU A 119 11.45 4.54 -7.77
C LEU A 119 11.28 5.67 -6.74
N GLU A 120 11.60 6.90 -7.13
CA GLU A 120 11.39 8.09 -6.31
C GLU A 120 9.91 8.30 -5.95
N ASP A 121 8.99 8.16 -6.91
CA ASP A 121 7.54 8.22 -6.65
C ASP A 121 7.10 7.12 -5.67
N LEU A 122 7.57 5.89 -5.84
CA LEU A 122 7.26 4.78 -4.93
C LEU A 122 7.75 5.08 -3.50
N LEU A 123 8.97 5.59 -3.36
CA LEU A 123 9.55 5.95 -2.07
C LEU A 123 8.81 7.13 -1.43
N ALA A 124 8.41 8.13 -2.21
CA ALA A 124 7.61 9.26 -1.75
C ALA A 124 6.23 8.83 -1.26
N ARG A 125 5.60 7.83 -1.91
CA ARG A 125 4.28 7.28 -1.54
C ARG A 125 4.33 6.35 -0.33
N ARG A 126 5.51 5.89 0.11
CA ARG A 126 5.67 4.94 1.23
C ARG A 126 4.90 5.34 2.50
N PRO A 127 4.97 6.59 3.01
CA PRO A 127 4.25 6.97 4.22
C PRO A 127 2.73 6.87 4.06
N GLU A 128 2.21 7.24 2.90
CA GLU A 128 0.77 7.17 2.59
C GLU A 128 0.27 5.73 2.49
N LEU A 129 1.07 4.86 1.87
CA LEU A 129 0.76 3.44 1.74
C LEU A 129 0.78 2.74 3.09
N VAL A 130 1.80 3.00 3.93
CA VAL A 130 1.86 2.47 5.31
C VAL A 130 0.66 2.92 6.13
N SER A 131 0.28 4.20 6.04
CA SER A 131 -0.90 4.70 6.75
C SER A 131 -2.19 4.04 6.25
N SER A 132 -2.30 3.80 4.95
CA SER A 132 -3.44 3.06 4.36
C SER A 132 -3.52 1.61 4.87
N VAL A 133 -2.39 0.91 4.97
CA VAL A 133 -2.36 -0.46 5.51
C VAL A 133 -2.81 -0.49 6.97
N LYS A 134 -2.30 0.42 7.80
CA LYS A 134 -2.69 0.50 9.21
C LYS A 134 -4.17 0.84 9.40
N LEU A 135 -4.72 1.72 8.56
CA LEU A 135 -6.15 2.05 8.59
C LEU A 135 -7.01 0.90 8.05
N ARG A 136 -6.51 0.05 7.15
CA ARG A 136 -7.19 -1.21 6.80
C ARG A 136 -7.21 -2.20 7.96
N GLN A 137 -6.12 -2.28 8.72
CA GLN A 137 -6.01 -3.14 9.89
C GLN A 137 -6.94 -2.68 11.03
N ASN A 138 -6.94 -1.38 11.33
CA ASN A 138 -7.86 -0.78 12.31
C ASN A 138 -8.41 0.56 11.78
N PRO A 139 -9.59 0.54 11.15
CA PRO A 139 -10.23 1.76 10.63
C PRO A 139 -10.66 2.75 11.72
N HIS A 140 -10.77 2.27 12.97
CA HIS A 140 -11.23 3.07 14.11
C HIS A 140 -10.08 3.69 14.91
N ASN A 141 -8.83 3.57 14.44
CA ASN A 141 -7.67 4.17 15.10
C ASN A 141 -7.57 5.66 14.79
N VAL A 142 -7.94 6.49 15.78
CA VAL A 142 -7.97 7.95 15.63
C VAL A 142 -6.57 8.54 15.50
N HIS A 143 -5.57 7.93 16.16
CA HIS A 143 -4.20 8.42 16.10
C HIS A 143 -3.63 8.31 14.68
N GLU A 144 -3.86 7.18 14.01
CA GLU A 144 -3.36 6.96 12.66
C GLU A 144 -4.01 7.91 11.64
N TRP A 145 -5.32 8.17 11.76
CA TRP A 145 -6.00 9.20 10.93
C TRP A 145 -5.39 10.58 11.11
N LEU A 146 -5.06 10.98 12.34
CA LEU A 146 -4.40 12.26 12.62
C LEU A 146 -2.96 12.30 12.07
N GLN A 147 -2.22 11.18 12.10
CA GLN A 147 -0.90 11.12 11.47
C GLN A 147 -1.01 11.22 9.94
N ARG A 148 -2.01 10.56 9.34
CA ARG A 148 -2.27 10.65 7.90
C ARG A 148 -2.54 12.08 7.43
N VAL A 149 -3.34 12.82 8.18
CA VAL A 149 -3.59 14.24 7.90
C VAL A 149 -2.31 15.07 7.88
N LYS A 150 -1.33 14.76 8.75
CA LYS A 150 -0.05 15.48 8.76
C LYS A 150 0.79 15.20 7.51
N LEU A 151 0.59 14.06 6.85
CA LEU A 151 1.25 13.74 5.59
C LEU A 151 0.72 14.60 4.43
N TYR A 152 -0.58 14.95 4.46
CA TYR A 152 -1.24 15.71 3.40
C TYR A 152 -1.20 17.24 3.58
N LYS A 153 -0.38 17.77 4.50
CA LYS A 153 -0.37 19.20 4.85
C LYS A 153 -0.23 20.15 3.67
N GLU A 154 0.42 19.72 2.59
CA GLU A 154 0.67 20.53 1.41
C GLU A 154 -0.54 20.61 0.46
N THR A 155 -1.54 19.72 0.61
CA THR A 155 -2.71 19.65 -0.27
C THR A 155 -4.00 19.76 0.55
N PRO A 156 -4.62 20.97 0.64
CA PRO A 156 -5.81 21.18 1.45
C PRO A 156 -7.00 20.26 1.09
N GLN A 157 -7.17 19.94 -0.20
CA GLN A 157 -8.22 19.05 -0.68
C GLN A 157 -8.09 17.63 -0.09
N LYS A 158 -6.88 17.04 -0.15
CA LYS A 158 -6.61 15.71 0.42
C LYS A 158 -6.81 15.68 1.93
N VAL A 159 -6.53 16.77 2.63
CA VAL A 159 -6.76 16.88 4.08
C VAL A 159 -8.26 16.81 4.40
N ILE A 160 -9.09 17.57 3.68
CA ILE A 160 -10.55 17.57 3.87
C ILE A 160 -11.14 16.19 3.57
N GLU A 161 -10.72 15.56 2.46
CA GLU A 161 -11.15 14.20 2.11
C GLU A 161 -10.76 13.20 3.19
N CYS A 162 -9.52 13.27 3.69
CA CYS A 162 -9.02 12.39 4.75
C CYS A 162 -9.82 12.56 6.05
N PHE A 163 -10.11 13.80 6.47
CA PHE A 163 -10.93 14.04 7.66
C PHE A 163 -12.38 13.58 7.48
N THR A 164 -12.96 13.80 6.29
CA THR A 164 -14.32 13.37 5.97
C THR A 164 -14.43 11.85 6.03
N GLN A 165 -13.48 11.14 5.41
CA GLN A 165 -13.39 9.68 5.49
C GLN A 165 -13.19 9.20 6.92
N ALA A 166 -12.30 9.84 7.69
CA ALA A 166 -12.06 9.48 9.09
C ALA A 166 -13.33 9.57 9.93
N VAL A 167 -14.08 10.67 9.81
CA VAL A 167 -15.34 10.90 10.54
C VAL A 167 -16.42 9.89 10.16
N LEU A 168 -16.52 9.52 8.87
CA LEU A 168 -17.49 8.53 8.41
C LEU A 168 -17.13 7.09 8.80
N THR A 169 -15.83 6.80 8.94
CA THR A 169 -15.32 5.43 9.17
C THR A 169 -15.18 5.09 10.66
N VAL A 170 -14.85 6.08 11.50
CA VAL A 170 -14.60 5.83 12.93
C VAL A 170 -15.92 5.71 13.69
N ASP A 171 -16.22 4.51 14.16
CA ASP A 171 -17.33 4.25 15.07
C ASP A 171 -16.97 4.77 16.48
N PRO A 172 -17.77 5.70 17.07
CA PRO A 172 -17.52 6.22 18.41
C PRO A 172 -17.42 5.17 19.52
N ALA A 173 -18.06 4.01 19.37
CA ALA A 173 -18.02 2.94 20.36
C ALA A 173 -16.73 2.11 20.30
N LYS A 174 -16.13 2.00 19.11
CA LYS A 174 -14.93 1.20 18.83
C LYS A 174 -13.66 2.03 18.65
N ALA A 175 -13.78 3.36 18.73
CA ALA A 175 -12.69 4.29 18.54
C ALA A 175 -11.53 3.99 19.48
N GLU A 176 -10.37 3.70 18.91
CA GLU A 176 -9.13 3.59 19.66
C GLU A 176 -8.47 4.96 19.73
N GLY A 177 -8.54 5.59 20.90
CA GLY A 177 -8.08 6.95 21.14
C GLY A 177 -9.22 7.95 21.34
N ARG A 178 -8.88 9.24 21.30
CA ARG A 178 -9.80 10.34 21.63
C ARG A 178 -10.50 10.84 20.37
N LEU A 179 -11.71 10.36 20.08
CA LEU A 179 -12.46 10.79 18.88
C LEU A 179 -12.65 12.31 18.80
N TRP A 180 -12.85 12.99 19.93
CA TRP A 180 -12.96 14.46 19.97
C TRP A 180 -11.73 15.16 19.40
N SER A 181 -10.54 14.56 19.49
CA SER A 181 -9.31 15.15 18.95
C SER A 181 -9.30 15.19 17.42
N LEU A 182 -9.99 14.25 16.76
CA LEU A 182 -10.20 14.25 15.32
C LEU A 182 -11.07 15.43 14.89
N TRP A 183 -12.22 15.58 15.54
CA TRP A 183 -13.16 16.68 15.29
C TRP A 183 -12.53 18.06 15.58
N ALA A 184 -11.80 18.17 16.69
CA ALA A 184 -11.08 19.40 17.03
C ALA A 184 -9.98 19.73 16.02
N ALA A 185 -9.23 18.73 15.54
CA ALA A 185 -8.23 18.94 14.50
C ALA A 185 -8.87 19.33 13.16
N PHE A 186 -10.03 18.76 12.82
CA PHE A 186 -10.75 19.08 11.59
C PHE A 186 -11.28 20.52 11.60
N ALA A 187 -11.87 20.95 12.71
CA ALA A 187 -12.35 22.33 12.84
C ALA A 187 -11.20 23.34 12.86
N LYS A 188 -10.08 23.04 13.54
CA LYS A 188 -8.86 23.86 13.50
C LYS A 188 -8.28 24.01 12.10
N PHE A 189 -8.41 22.99 11.26
CA PHE A 189 -7.98 23.05 9.87
C PHE A 189 -8.82 24.05 9.06
N TYR A 190 -10.14 24.10 9.25
CA TYR A 190 -10.99 25.12 8.63
C TYR A 190 -10.72 26.52 9.19
N GLU A 191 -10.50 26.64 10.50
CA GLU A 191 -10.12 27.90 11.15
C GLU A 191 -8.82 28.48 10.59
N SER A 192 -7.81 27.63 10.33
CA SER A 192 -6.54 28.10 9.73
C SER A 192 -6.67 28.55 8.28
N HIS A 193 -7.76 28.21 7.60
CA HIS A 193 -8.08 28.63 6.23
C HIS A 193 -9.12 29.76 6.20
N ASP A 194 -9.39 30.40 7.34
CA ASP A 194 -10.36 31.49 7.51
C ASP A 194 -11.83 31.10 7.20
N ASP A 195 -12.12 29.79 7.22
CA ASP A 195 -13.46 29.24 6.96
C ASP A 195 -14.17 28.91 8.28
N LEU A 196 -14.59 29.98 8.97
CA LEU A 196 -15.24 29.88 10.27
C LEU A 196 -16.65 29.29 10.19
N GLU A 197 -17.32 29.40 9.05
CA GLU A 197 -18.66 28.84 8.84
C GLU A 197 -18.60 27.31 8.83
N ASN A 198 -17.70 26.72 8.04
CA ASN A 198 -17.54 25.27 8.02
C ASN A 198 -16.97 24.75 9.34
N ALA A 199 -16.06 25.48 9.99
CA ALA A 199 -15.57 25.10 11.32
C ALA A 199 -16.72 24.97 12.34
N ARG A 200 -17.71 25.89 12.33
CA ARG A 200 -18.90 25.81 13.19
C ARG A 200 -19.78 24.60 12.86
N ILE A 201 -20.02 24.34 11.57
CA ILE A 201 -20.82 23.17 11.13
C ILE A 201 -20.15 21.86 11.58
N ILE A 202 -18.82 21.77 11.50
CA ILE A 202 -18.07 20.60 11.96
C ILE A 202 -18.19 20.43 13.47
N PHE A 203 -18.09 21.51 14.26
CA PHE A 203 -18.32 21.43 15.71
C PHE A 203 -19.76 21.07 16.08
N GLU A 204 -20.75 21.61 15.38
CA GLU A 204 -22.16 21.27 15.58
C GLU A 204 -22.39 19.77 15.33
N LYS A 205 -21.89 19.26 14.20
CA LYS A 205 -21.92 17.82 13.88
C LYS A 205 -21.23 16.99 14.96
N ALA A 206 -20.11 17.46 15.50
CA ALA A 206 -19.42 16.78 16.57
C ALA A 206 -20.29 16.64 17.84
N THR A 207 -21.15 17.62 18.17
CA THR A 207 -22.02 17.54 19.36
C THR A 207 -23.12 16.48 19.25
N HIS A 208 -23.52 16.13 18.02
CA HIS A 208 -24.49 15.07 17.77
C HIS A 208 -23.89 13.66 17.82
N VAL A 209 -22.57 13.54 17.92
CA VAL A 209 -21.90 12.24 18.04
C VAL A 209 -22.00 11.74 19.47
N ASN A 210 -22.56 10.54 19.64
CA ASN A 210 -22.60 9.85 20.93
C ASN A 210 -21.20 9.36 21.31
N PHE A 211 -20.40 10.25 21.90
CA PHE A 211 -19.12 9.87 22.46
C PHE A 211 -19.32 8.88 23.61
N ARG A 212 -18.44 7.88 23.68
CA ARG A 212 -18.37 7.00 24.85
C ARG A 212 -18.08 7.86 26.08
N ALA A 213 -18.93 7.75 27.11
CA ALA A 213 -18.66 8.38 28.39
C ALA A 213 -17.31 7.85 28.91
N VAL A 214 -16.41 8.78 29.26
CA VAL A 214 -15.11 8.50 29.88
C VAL A 214 -15.32 7.83 31.23
#